data_AF-A0A7S2F9I0-F1
#
_entry.id   AF-A0A7S2F9I0-F1
#
_cell.length_a   1.000
_cell.length_b   1.000
_cell.length_c   1.000
_cell.angle_alpha   90.00
_cell.angle_beta   90.00
_cell.angle_gamma   90.00
#
_symmetry.space_group_name_H-M   'P 1'
#
loop_
_entity.id
_entity.type
_entity.pdbx_description
1 polymer ?
#
loop_
_entity_poly.entity_id
_entity_poly.type
_entity_poly.pdbx_seq_one_letter_code
_entity_poly.pdbx_strand_id
1 'polypeptide(L)'
;QGMASCYFAWDSEFKWFNNRFHDTTTPRWVPMMSGGLFAMTKWWWKQLGGYDSAMTGWGGENIDQSLRIWLCGGEITHAEPAYIAHMWRTNDPKTKAHYHINGDVHRNRWRAVHGWLGAFENVTLQYPDFAR
;
A
#
# COMPACT_ATOMS: atom_id res chain seq x y z
N GLN A 1 -14.81 -16.49 -3.28
CA GLN A 1 -13.39 -16.45 -3.67
C GLN A 1 -12.89 -15.03 -3.50
N GLY A 2 -11.67 -14.83 -2.97
CA GLY A 2 -11.15 -13.50 -2.66
C GLY A 2 -10.97 -12.67 -3.92
N MET A 3 -11.82 -11.66 -4.10
CA MET A 3 -11.74 -10.69 -5.21
C MET A 3 -11.27 -9.31 -4.73
N ALA A 4 -10.85 -9.23 -3.46
CA ALA A 4 -10.38 -8.00 -2.85
C ALA A 4 -9.02 -7.61 -3.44
N SER A 5 -8.95 -6.43 -4.00
CA SER A 5 -7.74 -5.77 -4.49
C SER A 5 -7.67 -4.37 -3.88
N CYS A 6 -6.50 -3.74 -3.81
CA CYS A 6 -6.40 -2.37 -3.33
C CYS A 6 -6.08 -1.38 -4.45
N TYR A 7 -6.60 -0.17 -4.31
CA TYR A 7 -6.31 0.98 -5.17
C TYR A 7 -5.86 2.17 -4.33
N PHE A 8 -5.22 3.13 -5.01
CA PHE A 8 -4.80 4.41 -4.45
C PHE A 8 -5.85 5.48 -4.75
N ALA A 9 -6.19 6.29 -3.76
CA ALA A 9 -7.05 7.46 -3.93
C ALA A 9 -6.31 8.75 -3.57
N TRP A 10 -6.88 9.89 -3.99
CA TRP A 10 -6.26 11.21 -3.84
C TRP A 10 -6.09 11.68 -2.39
N ASP A 11 -6.69 10.98 -1.43
CA ASP A 11 -6.44 11.13 0.01
C ASP A 11 -5.12 10.47 0.48
N SER A 12 -4.32 9.97 -0.45
CA SER A 12 -3.10 9.21 -0.19
C SER A 12 -3.31 8.03 0.76
N GLU A 13 -4.38 7.29 0.51
CA GLU A 13 -4.74 6.06 1.23
C GLU A 13 -4.93 4.90 0.27
N PHE A 14 -4.73 3.67 0.78
CA PHE A 14 -5.16 2.48 0.08
C PHE A 14 -6.60 2.14 0.45
N LYS A 15 -7.39 1.76 -0.55
CA LYS A 15 -8.79 1.37 -0.38
C LYS A 15 -9.04 0.02 -1.03
N TRP A 16 -9.95 -0.74 -0.45
CA TRP A 16 -10.34 -2.04 -1.00
C TRP A 16 -11.40 -1.87 -2.09
N PHE A 17 -11.27 -2.64 -3.15
CA PHE A 17 -12.32 -2.83 -4.15
C PHE A 17 -12.42 -4.30 -4.53
N ASN A 18 -13.53 -4.64 -5.17
CA ASN A 18 -13.78 -5.98 -5.67
C ASN A 18 -13.60 -5.97 -7.19
N ASN A 19 -12.53 -6.59 -7.69
CA ASN A 19 -12.28 -6.68 -9.13
C ASN A 19 -13.09 -7.84 -9.74
N ARG A 20 -14.38 -7.61 -9.96
CA ARG A 20 -15.32 -8.62 -10.51
C ARG A 20 -15.15 -8.88 -12.01
N PHE A 21 -14.40 -8.03 -12.71
CA PHE A 21 -14.24 -8.08 -14.16
C PHE A 21 -12.87 -8.62 -14.58
N HIS A 22 -12.14 -9.25 -13.66
CA HIS A 22 -10.84 -9.82 -13.95
C HIS A 22 -10.96 -11.08 -14.83
N ASP A 23 -10.24 -11.07 -15.95
CA ASP A 23 -10.04 -12.24 -16.79
C ASP A 23 -9.08 -13.23 -16.12
N THR A 24 -9.60 -14.41 -15.76
CA THR A 24 -8.87 -15.48 -15.08
C THR A 24 -7.76 -16.12 -15.92
N THR A 25 -7.62 -15.76 -17.19
CA THR A 25 -6.51 -16.20 -18.04
C THR A 25 -5.26 -15.32 -17.90
N THR A 26 -5.37 -14.19 -17.20
CA THR A 26 -4.28 -13.22 -17.02
C THR A 26 -3.85 -13.12 -15.56
N PRO A 27 -2.61 -12.70 -15.25
CA PRO A 27 -2.24 -12.36 -13.88
C PRO A 27 -3.18 -11.29 -13.32
N ARG A 28 -3.62 -11.48 -12.07
CA ARG A 28 -4.43 -10.48 -11.39
C ARG A 28 -3.57 -9.36 -10.84
N TRP A 29 -3.31 -8.36 -11.67
CA TRP A 29 -2.58 -7.16 -11.23
C TRP A 29 -3.36 -6.37 -10.18
N VAL A 30 -2.59 -5.81 -9.25
CA VAL A 30 -3.10 -5.05 -8.12
C VAL A 30 -2.43 -3.67 -8.15
N PRO A 31 -3.18 -2.57 -8.30
CA PRO A 31 -2.60 -1.22 -8.37
C PRO A 31 -1.81 -0.83 -7.10
N MET A 32 -2.28 -1.26 -5.93
CA MET A 32 -1.72 -0.91 -4.64
C MET A 32 -1.72 -2.14 -3.72
N MET A 33 -0.60 -2.46 -3.07
CA MET A 33 -0.61 -3.53 -2.07
C MET A 33 -1.08 -3.00 -0.70
N SER A 34 -1.70 -3.87 0.10
CA SER A 34 -2.06 -3.52 1.49
C SER A 34 -0.84 -3.38 2.42
N GLY A 35 0.33 -3.89 2.01
CA GLY A 35 1.61 -3.73 2.72
C GLY A 35 1.98 -4.86 3.67
N GLY A 36 1.06 -5.28 4.55
CA GLY A 36 1.40 -6.23 5.62
C GLY A 36 1.66 -7.68 5.18
N LEU A 37 1.19 -8.08 4.00
CA LEU A 37 1.27 -9.45 3.49
C LEU A 37 1.65 -9.42 2.01
N PHE A 38 2.88 -9.76 1.70
CA PHE A 38 3.37 -9.92 0.33
C PHE A 38 4.59 -10.86 0.29
N ALA A 39 4.95 -11.31 -0.91
CA ALA A 39 6.19 -12.04 -1.14
C ALA A 39 6.99 -11.31 -2.24
N MET A 40 8.31 -11.23 -2.05
CA MET A 40 9.23 -10.61 -2.98
C MET A 40 10.58 -11.32 -2.91
N THR A 41 11.28 -11.43 -4.04
CA THR A 41 12.64 -11.97 -4.01
C THR A 41 13.57 -11.02 -3.26
N LYS A 42 14.51 -11.57 -2.47
CA LYS A 42 15.54 -10.79 -1.77
C LYS A 42 16.38 -9.96 -2.75
N TRP A 43 16.59 -10.46 -3.97
CA TRP A 43 17.30 -9.74 -5.01
C TRP A 43 16.54 -8.47 -5.42
N TRP A 44 15.25 -8.58 -5.75
CA TRP A 44 14.45 -7.43 -6.15
C TRP A 44 14.30 -6.41 -5.02
N TRP A 45 14.11 -6.87 -3.79
CA TRP A 45 14.08 -6.01 -2.60
C TRP A 45 15.32 -5.10 -2.50
N LYS A 46 16.50 -5.66 -2.75
CA LYS A 46 17.75 -4.90 -2.75
C LYS A 46 17.86 -3.93 -3.92
N GLN A 47 17.39 -4.30 -5.11
CA GLN A 47 17.38 -3.41 -6.27
C GLN A 47 16.48 -2.19 -6.05
N LEU A 48 15.34 -2.39 -5.38
CA LEU A 48 14.43 -1.30 -5.01
C LEU A 48 14.95 -0.39 -3.88
N GLY A 49 16.03 -0.78 -3.19
CA GLY A 49 16.55 -0.05 -2.03
C GLY A 49 15.80 -0.31 -0.71
N GLY A 50 14.90 -1.31 -0.67
CA GLY A 50 14.03 -1.58 0.49
C GLY A 50 13.06 -0.44 0.78
N TYR A 51 12.57 -0.33 2.01
CA TYR A 51 11.71 0.80 2.42
C TYR A 51 12.49 2.11 2.52
N ASP A 52 11.80 3.23 2.32
CA ASP A 52 12.32 4.56 2.67
C ASP A 52 12.69 4.62 4.16
N SER A 53 13.98 4.69 4.45
CA SER A 53 14.53 4.67 5.81
C SER A 53 14.19 5.91 6.63
N ALA A 54 13.70 6.98 6.00
CA ALA A 54 13.26 8.18 6.70
C ALA A 54 11.78 8.12 7.10
N MET A 55 11.01 7.12 6.63
CA MET A 55 9.68 6.85 7.16
C MET A 55 9.79 6.25 8.57
N THR A 56 8.93 6.72 9.48
CA THR A 56 8.96 6.30 10.88
C THR A 56 7.60 5.80 11.32
N GLY A 57 7.59 4.72 12.11
CA GLY A 57 6.34 4.19 12.67
C GLY A 57 5.52 3.38 11.69
N TRP A 58 4.32 3.87 11.41
CA TRP A 58 3.29 3.16 10.65
C TRP A 58 2.71 4.05 9.56
N GLY A 59 2.33 3.44 8.43
CA GLY A 59 1.57 4.05 7.36
C GLY A 59 2.44 4.74 6.31
N GLY A 60 1.98 4.69 5.05
CA GLY A 60 2.66 5.27 3.89
C GLY A 60 3.64 4.33 3.19
N GLU A 61 4.19 3.34 3.89
CA GLU A 61 5.20 2.41 3.34
C GLU A 61 4.66 1.54 2.21
N ASN A 62 3.39 1.15 2.30
CA ASN A 62 2.72 0.37 1.29
C ASN A 62 2.46 1.19 0.01
N ILE A 63 2.26 2.50 0.16
CA ILE A 63 2.05 3.44 -0.95
C ILE A 63 3.37 3.69 -1.68
N ASP A 64 4.40 4.09 -0.94
CA ASP A 64 5.76 4.28 -1.47
C ASP A 64 6.25 3.04 -2.22
N GLN A 65 6.16 1.87 -1.58
CA GLN A 65 6.67 0.65 -2.17
C GLN A 65 5.84 0.18 -3.38
N SER A 66 4.51 0.39 -3.40
CA SER A 66 3.69 0.03 -4.56
C SER A 66 3.98 0.91 -5.77
N LEU A 67 4.03 2.24 -5.55
CA LEU A 67 4.33 3.20 -6.61
C LEU A 67 5.73 2.96 -7.16
N ARG A 68 6.71 2.71 -6.28
CA ARG A 68 8.07 2.37 -6.66
C ARG A 68 8.13 1.11 -7.53
N ILE A 69 7.46 0.03 -7.13
CA ILE A 69 7.46 -1.22 -7.92
C ILE A 69 6.94 -0.94 -9.34
N TRP A 70 5.77 -0.30 -9.48
CA TRP A 70 5.18 -0.03 -10.79
C TRP A 70 6.01 0.94 -11.63
N LEU A 71 6.51 2.03 -11.04
CA LEU A 71 7.26 3.06 -11.76
C LEU A 71 8.69 2.63 -12.10
N CYS A 72 9.24 1.63 -11.40
CA CYS A 72 10.56 1.07 -11.66
C CYS A 72 10.54 -0.25 -12.45
N GLY A 73 9.42 -0.57 -13.12
CA GLY A 73 9.32 -1.68 -14.07
C GLY A 73 9.02 -3.05 -13.47
N GLY A 74 8.57 -3.09 -12.22
CA GLY A 74 8.02 -4.30 -11.61
C GLY A 74 6.50 -4.39 -11.73
N GLU A 75 5.95 -5.48 -11.23
CA GLU A 75 4.51 -5.74 -11.19
C GLU A 75 4.08 -6.18 -9.79
N ILE A 76 2.81 -5.92 -9.47
CA ILE A 76 2.19 -6.40 -8.24
C ILE A 76 1.01 -7.27 -8.64
N THR A 77 1.03 -8.55 -8.25
CA THR A 77 -0.01 -9.51 -8.60
C THR A 77 -0.56 -10.23 -7.37
N HIS A 78 -1.85 -10.52 -7.38
CA HIS A 78 -2.46 -11.41 -6.40
C HIS A 78 -2.07 -12.87 -6.67
N ALA A 79 -1.58 -13.57 -5.66
CA ALA A 79 -1.28 -15.00 -5.74
C ALA A 79 -2.56 -15.83 -5.51
N GLU A 80 -3.22 -16.27 -6.59
CA GLU A 80 -4.53 -16.95 -6.52
C GLU A 80 -4.66 -18.17 -5.59
N PRO A 81 -3.66 -19.06 -5.44
CA PRO A 81 -3.78 -20.18 -4.51
C PRO A 81 -3.42 -19.82 -3.05
N ALA A 82 -2.91 -18.62 -2.80
CA ALA A 82 -2.42 -18.22 -1.48
C ALA A 82 -3.53 -17.55 -0.67
N TYR A 83 -3.93 -18.19 0.44
CA TYR A 83 -4.88 -17.64 1.40
C TYR A 83 -4.19 -17.42 2.73
N ILE A 84 -4.18 -16.17 3.21
CA ILE A 84 -3.62 -15.79 4.50
C ILE A 84 -4.69 -15.03 5.27
N ALA A 85 -5.03 -15.50 6.46
CA ALA A 85 -5.98 -14.82 7.33
C ALA A 85 -5.27 -13.66 8.07
N HIS A 86 -5.87 -12.47 7.99
CA HIS A 86 -5.47 -11.31 8.79
C HIS A 86 -6.61 -10.96 9.74
N MET A 87 -6.35 -10.99 11.04
CA MET A 87 -7.31 -10.57 12.05
C MET A 87 -7.29 -9.04 12.16
N TRP A 88 -8.34 -8.39 11.63
CA TRP A 88 -8.49 -6.95 11.80
C TRP A 88 -8.62 -6.58 13.27
N ARG A 89 -7.92 -5.52 13.65
CA ARG A 89 -8.06 -4.94 14.97
C ARG A 89 -9.32 -4.10 15.03
N THR A 90 -10.08 -4.29 16.09
CA THR A 90 -11.16 -3.40 16.50
C THR A 90 -10.84 -2.88 17.89
N ASN A 91 -11.67 -1.98 18.42
CA ASN A 91 -11.54 -1.53 19.80
C ASN A 91 -12.06 -2.56 20.84
N ASP A 92 -12.36 -3.79 20.41
CA ASP A 92 -12.72 -4.88 21.31
C ASP A 92 -11.51 -5.31 22.16
N PRO A 93 -11.70 -5.64 23.46
CA PRO A 93 -10.61 -6.06 24.34
C PRO A 93 -9.70 -7.17 23.80
N LYS A 94 -10.21 -8.08 22.96
CA LYS A 94 -9.44 -9.20 22.39
C LYS A 94 -8.55 -8.80 21.21
N THR A 95 -8.87 -7.70 20.52
CA THR A 95 -8.16 -7.33 19.27
C THR A 95 -7.61 -5.91 19.29
N LYS A 96 -7.78 -5.17 20.39
CA LYS A 96 -7.19 -3.84 20.57
C LYS A 96 -5.67 -3.88 20.42
N ALA A 97 -5.11 -2.82 19.86
CA ALA A 97 -3.66 -2.69 19.78
C ALA A 97 -3.06 -2.53 21.18
N HIS A 98 -1.99 -3.28 21.46
CA HIS A 98 -1.22 -3.21 22.71
C HIS A 98 0.11 -2.46 22.55
N TYR A 99 0.32 -1.79 21.42
CA TYR A 99 1.51 -0.98 21.14
C TYR A 99 1.09 0.45 20.84
N HIS A 100 2.04 1.36 21.02
CA HIS A 100 1.89 2.77 20.65
C HIS A 100 2.41 2.95 19.23
N ILE A 101 1.63 3.63 18.39
CA ILE A 101 2.09 4.05 17.06
C ILE A 101 3.04 5.22 17.29
N ASN A 102 4.33 4.98 17.06
CA ASN A 102 5.37 6.01 17.16
C ASN A 102 5.73 6.48 15.75
N GLY A 103 5.35 7.68 15.37
CA GLY A 103 5.66 8.23 14.04
C GLY A 103 4.59 9.19 13.57
N ASP A 104 4.78 9.71 12.37
CA ASP A 104 3.84 10.61 11.72
C ASP A 104 3.40 10.00 10.38
N VAL A 105 2.16 9.49 10.38
CA VAL A 105 1.54 8.85 9.21
C VAL A 105 1.44 9.85 8.05
N HIS A 106 1.11 11.11 8.34
CA HIS A 106 0.96 12.14 7.31
C HIS A 106 2.32 12.46 6.69
N ARG A 107 3.37 12.57 7.51
CA ARG A 107 4.74 12.73 7.01
C ARG A 107 5.14 11.57 6.09
N ASN A 108 4.88 10.32 6.47
CA ASN A 108 5.23 9.18 5.62
C ASN A 108 4.46 9.18 4.30
N ARG A 109 3.15 9.47 4.32
CA ARG A 109 2.34 9.61 3.11
C ARG A 109 2.81 10.75 2.22
N TRP A 110 3.14 11.90 2.81
CA TRP A 110 3.70 13.03 2.10
C TRP A 110 5.00 12.66 1.39
N ARG A 111 5.88 11.88 2.04
CA ARG A 111 7.10 11.39 1.40
C ARG A 111 6.82 10.49 0.19
N ALA A 112 5.84 9.58 0.29
CA ALA A 112 5.42 8.74 -0.83
C ALA A 112 4.84 9.59 -1.99
N VAL A 113 3.96 10.53 -1.67
CA VAL A 113 3.37 11.46 -2.64
C VAL A 113 4.44 12.27 -3.37
N HIS A 114 5.33 12.92 -2.61
CA HIS A 114 6.40 13.75 -3.13
C HIS A 114 7.41 12.96 -3.96
N GLY A 115 7.71 11.72 -3.55
CA GLY A 115 8.65 10.86 -4.26
C GLY A 115 8.16 10.34 -5.61
N TRP A 116 6.84 10.13 -5.77
CA TRP A 116 6.33 9.30 -6.87
C TRP A 116 5.24 9.94 -7.74
N LEU A 117 4.48 10.92 -7.26
CA LEU A 117 3.31 11.43 -8.00
C LEU A 117 3.62 12.54 -8.99
N GLY A 118 4.81 13.16 -8.93
CA GLY A 118 5.22 14.20 -9.87
C GLY A 118 4.15 15.30 -10.01
N ALA A 119 3.67 15.56 -11.23
CA ALA A 119 2.63 16.57 -11.47
C ALA A 119 1.31 16.33 -10.71
N PHE A 120 1.02 15.09 -10.33
CA PHE A 120 -0.19 14.74 -9.56
C PHE A 120 -0.06 15.03 -8.06
N GLU A 121 1.14 15.38 -7.57
CA GLU A 121 1.35 15.79 -6.17
C GLU A 121 0.40 16.93 -5.77
N ASN A 122 0.21 17.92 -6.65
CA ASN A 122 -0.69 19.04 -6.38
C ASN A 122 -2.16 18.61 -6.23
N VAL A 123 -2.58 17.54 -6.93
CA VAL A 123 -3.93 16.99 -6.80
C VAL A 123 -4.12 16.39 -5.41
N THR A 124 -3.14 15.61 -4.93
CA THR A 124 -3.18 15.06 -3.57
C THR A 124 -3.14 16.15 -2.50
N LEU A 125 -2.25 17.14 -2.64
CA LEU A 125 -2.09 18.22 -1.65
C LEU A 125 -3.34 19.10 -1.49
N GLN A 126 -4.14 19.22 -2.54
CA GLN A 126 -5.40 19.97 -2.51
C GLN A 126 -6.60 19.09 -2.13
N TYR A 127 -6.41 17.78 -2.00
CA TYR A 127 -7.51 16.87 -1.67
C TYR A 127 -7.93 17.03 -0.21
N PRO A 128 -9.23 17.28 0.09
CA PRO A 128 -9.67 17.67 1.43
C PRO A 128 -9.28 16.70 2.56
N ASP A 129 -9.23 15.40 2.28
CA ASP A 129 -8.93 14.36 3.28
C ASP A 129 -7.42 14.12 3.45
N PHE A 130 -6.58 14.58 2.51
CA PHE A 130 -5.13 14.52 2.65
C PHE A 130 -4.55 15.76 3.33
N ALA A 131 -5.16 16.92 3.07
CA ALA A 131 -4.70 18.20 3.59
C ALA A 131 -5.02 18.44 5.08
N ARG A 132 -5.76 17.53 5.73
CA ARG A 132 -6.15 17.60 7.14
C ARG A 132 -5.24 16.79 8.04
#